data_AF-A0A084G442-F1
#
_entry.id   AF-A0A084G442-F1
#
_cell.length_a   1.000
_cell.length_b   1.000
_cell.length_c   1.000
_cell.angle_alpha   90.00
_cell.angle_beta   90.00
_cell.angle_gamma   90.00
#
_symmetry.space_group_name_H-M   'P 1'
#
loop_
_entity.id
_entity.type
_entity.pdbx_description
1 polymer ?
#
loop_
_entity_poly.entity_id
_entity_poly.type
_entity_poly.pdbx_seq_one_letter_code
_entity_poly.pdbx_strand_id
1 'polypeptide(L)'
;MVHFTSPMQSNIENQEEYVAAFEYYARIILARYADRIPIWFTFNEPNLGSEGITAHSYNAYTSILLAHGKSTADIDAANRYQDFMVGIMGNPLFRGKQYPDSVLNTPGLNLTALTKAQIAEIKGTCDFWAYDPYTVQFATPASGGIEACARNTEHPQYPKCVDLGPTQANGWITGRSSESYPLLAPQHVRQQVGYVWKPFRPTGIMITEFGFPEFH
;
A
#
# COMPACT_ATOMS: atom_id res chain seq x y z
N MET A 1 14.18 9.46 3.70
CA MET A 1 15.12 10.34 2.96
C MET A 1 14.34 11.33 2.11
N VAL A 2 13.27 10.89 1.43
CA VAL A 2 12.25 11.72 0.80
C VAL A 2 10.92 11.53 1.53
N HIS A 3 10.18 12.62 1.80
CA HIS A 3 8.88 12.61 2.48
C HIS A 3 7.95 13.62 1.77
N PHE A 4 7.58 13.33 0.52
CA PHE A 4 6.76 14.15 -0.39
C PHE A 4 7.22 15.60 -0.69
N THR A 5 8.17 16.17 0.07
CA THR A 5 8.68 17.54 -0.11
C THR A 5 10.10 17.51 -0.70
N SER A 6 10.21 17.51 -2.03
CA SER A 6 11.49 17.58 -2.75
C SER A 6 11.29 18.05 -4.19
N PRO A 7 12.22 18.83 -4.79
CA PRO A 7 12.19 19.12 -6.23
C PRO A 7 12.22 17.86 -7.12
N MET A 8 12.60 16.69 -6.56
CA MET A 8 12.52 15.40 -7.26
C MET A 8 11.12 15.00 -7.74
N GLN A 9 10.05 15.62 -7.23
CA GLN A 9 8.68 15.30 -7.66
C GLN A 9 8.42 15.65 -9.13
N SER A 10 9.11 16.63 -9.72
CA SER A 10 8.78 17.12 -11.07
C SER A 10 9.11 16.14 -12.19
N ASN A 11 10.08 15.24 -11.99
CA ASN A 11 10.62 14.37 -13.04
C ASN A 11 10.39 12.87 -12.73
N ILE A 12 9.42 12.54 -11.86
CA ILE A 12 9.14 11.15 -11.44
C ILE A 12 8.71 10.22 -12.58
N GLU A 13 8.21 10.78 -13.68
CA GLU A 13 7.87 10.03 -14.91
C GLU A 13 9.10 9.62 -15.73
N ASN A 14 10.25 10.29 -15.57
CA ASN A 14 11.51 9.93 -16.23
C ASN A 14 12.34 9.00 -15.33
N GLN A 15 12.14 7.69 -15.49
CA GLN A 15 12.75 6.68 -14.61
C GLN A 15 14.29 6.79 -14.51
N GLU A 16 15.01 6.98 -15.62
CA GLU A 16 16.48 7.01 -15.60
C GLU A 16 17.01 8.24 -14.84
N GLU A 17 16.42 9.40 -15.09
CA GLU A 17 16.79 10.67 -14.44
C GLU A 17 16.40 10.68 -12.96
N TYR A 18 15.22 10.18 -12.62
CA TYR A 18 14.74 10.09 -11.24
C TYR A 18 15.63 9.16 -10.39
N VAL A 19 16.04 8.01 -10.93
CA VAL A 19 16.96 7.08 -10.24
C VAL A 19 18.34 7.72 -10.06
N ALA A 20 18.90 8.36 -11.08
CA ALA A 20 20.19 9.05 -10.98
C ALA A 20 20.16 10.22 -9.96
N ALA A 21 19.08 11.00 -9.93
CA ALA A 21 18.87 12.06 -8.97
C ALA A 21 18.73 11.52 -7.53
N PHE A 22 18.00 10.40 -7.35
CA PHE A 22 17.86 9.74 -6.05
C PHE A 22 19.22 9.23 -5.54
N GLU A 23 19.99 8.54 -6.38
CA GLU A 23 21.28 7.97 -5.99
C GLU A 23 22.27 9.07 -5.57
N TYR A 24 22.35 10.15 -6.34
CA TYR A 24 23.17 11.33 -6.01
C TYR A 24 22.77 11.96 -4.68
N TYR A 25 21.47 12.17 -4.44
CA TYR A 25 20.96 12.74 -3.19
C TYR A 25 21.21 11.80 -1.99
N ALA A 26 20.84 10.52 -2.10
CA ALA A 26 21.02 9.52 -1.05
C ALA A 26 22.50 9.36 -0.67
N ARG A 27 23.40 9.33 -1.66
CA ARG A 27 24.86 9.26 -1.44
C ARG A 27 25.39 10.46 -0.65
N ILE A 28 24.90 11.67 -0.90
CA ILE A 28 25.25 12.88 -0.14
C ILE A 28 24.73 12.84 1.30
N ILE A 29 23.49 12.36 1.51
CA ILE A 29 22.88 12.25 2.84
C ILE A 29 23.60 11.18 3.68
N LEU A 30 23.77 9.97 3.14
CA LEU A 30 24.42 8.86 3.84
C LEU A 30 25.87 9.20 4.20
N ALA A 31 26.66 9.74 3.26
CA ALA A 31 28.05 10.13 3.50
C ALA A 31 28.24 11.25 4.55
N ARG A 32 27.16 11.95 4.94
CA ARG A 32 27.19 13.03 5.94
C ARG A 32 26.62 12.64 7.31
N TYR A 33 25.83 11.57 7.40
CA TYR A 33 24.99 11.31 8.58
C TYR A 33 24.87 9.82 8.98
N ALA A 34 25.28 8.86 8.14
CA ALA A 34 25.19 7.43 8.47
C ALA A 34 26.12 7.01 9.63
N ASP A 35 27.03 7.89 10.06
CA ASP A 35 27.85 7.75 11.26
C ASP A 35 27.07 7.94 12.58
N ARG A 36 25.92 8.63 12.52
CA ARG A 36 25.09 9.01 13.68
C ARG A 36 23.63 8.56 13.60
N ILE A 37 23.14 8.26 12.41
CA ILE A 37 21.77 7.77 12.18
C ILE A 37 21.86 6.29 11.76
N PRO A 38 21.48 5.34 12.62
CA PRO A 38 21.64 3.90 12.35
C PRO A 38 20.49 3.28 11.56
N ILE A 39 19.38 3.99 11.36
CA ILE A 39 18.15 3.50 10.71
C ILE A 39 17.69 4.52 9.68
N TRP A 40 17.47 4.08 8.45
CA TRP A 40 17.16 4.94 7.30
C TRP A 40 15.93 4.45 6.55
N PHE A 41 14.99 5.36 6.33
CA PHE A 41 13.87 5.18 5.40
C PHE A 41 14.25 5.82 4.06
N THR A 42 13.92 5.19 2.93
CA THR A 42 14.12 5.77 1.60
C THR A 42 13.02 6.80 1.32
N PHE A 43 11.80 6.32 1.13
CA PHE A 43 10.60 7.11 0.85
C PHE A 43 9.57 6.92 1.98
N ASN A 44 8.93 8.01 2.41
CA ASN A 44 7.76 7.94 3.28
C ASN A 44 6.54 7.50 2.46
N GLU A 45 5.77 6.55 2.99
CA GLU A 45 4.44 6.14 2.50
C GLU A 45 4.21 6.18 0.96
N PRO A 46 5.10 5.62 0.11
CA PRO A 46 5.02 5.76 -1.36
C PRO A 46 3.71 5.20 -1.98
N ASN A 47 2.96 4.43 -1.20
CA ASN A 47 1.64 3.88 -1.49
C ASN A 47 0.47 4.82 -1.13
N LEU A 48 0.60 5.74 -0.16
CA LEU A 48 -0.53 6.53 0.39
C LEU A 48 -0.92 7.77 -0.42
N GLY A 49 -0.68 7.73 -1.73
CA GLY A 49 -1.60 8.38 -2.65
C GLY A 49 -3.03 7.79 -2.66
N SER A 50 -3.40 6.82 -1.78
CA SER A 50 -4.67 6.03 -1.88
C SER A 50 -5.10 5.00 -0.75
N GLU A 51 -5.51 5.38 0.48
CA GLU A 51 -6.03 4.60 1.70
C GLU A 51 -7.03 3.40 1.50
N GLY A 52 -7.40 2.44 2.41
CA GLY A 52 -7.00 1.90 3.76
C GLY A 52 -7.98 0.74 4.25
N ILE A 53 -7.72 -0.21 5.22
CA ILE A 53 -8.58 -1.47 5.42
C ILE A 53 -8.79 -2.15 6.86
N THR A 54 -10.05 -2.62 7.24
CA THR A 54 -10.62 -3.76 8.12
C THR A 54 -11.42 -3.69 9.49
N ALA A 55 -12.06 -4.81 9.96
CA ALA A 55 -12.74 -5.07 11.29
C ALA A 55 -12.42 -6.45 11.99
N HIS A 56 -12.87 -6.68 13.25
CA HIS A 56 -12.25 -7.64 14.21
C HIS A 56 -13.16 -8.73 14.84
N SER A 57 -12.75 -10.03 14.85
CA SER A 57 -12.94 -11.05 15.93
C SER A 57 -12.65 -12.49 15.45
N TYR A 58 -11.92 -13.30 16.22
CA TYR A 58 -11.30 -14.53 15.70
C TYR A 58 -12.18 -15.79 15.57
N ASN A 59 -13.27 -15.95 16.32
CA ASN A 59 -14.19 -17.10 16.15
C ASN A 59 -15.36 -16.81 15.19
N ALA A 60 -15.53 -15.57 14.73
CA ALA A 60 -16.46 -15.26 13.65
C ALA A 60 -15.92 -15.67 12.27
N TYR A 61 -14.58 -15.78 12.12
CA TYR A 61 -13.96 -15.95 10.80
C TYR A 61 -14.34 -17.25 10.07
N THR A 62 -14.64 -18.36 10.74
CA THR A 62 -15.08 -19.59 10.05
C THR A 62 -16.42 -19.39 9.32
N SER A 63 -17.39 -18.75 9.99
CA SER A 63 -18.69 -18.42 9.40
C SER A 63 -18.57 -17.30 8.36
N ILE A 64 -17.71 -16.30 8.61
CA ILE A 64 -17.44 -15.22 7.65
C ILE A 64 -16.76 -15.77 6.39
N LEU A 65 -15.77 -16.67 6.48
CA LEU A 65 -15.10 -17.26 5.31
C LEU A 65 -16.07 -18.05 4.41
N LEU A 66 -17.04 -18.75 5.01
CA LEU A 66 -18.10 -19.46 4.26
C LEU A 66 -19.14 -18.50 3.63
N ALA A 67 -19.27 -17.27 4.12
CA ALA A 67 -20.09 -16.21 3.51
C ALA A 67 -19.31 -15.37 2.48
N HIS A 68 -18.03 -15.11 2.74
CA HIS A 68 -17.06 -14.42 1.88
C HIS A 68 -16.87 -15.17 0.56
N GLY A 69 -16.87 -16.51 0.60
CA GLY A 69 -16.96 -17.38 -0.58
C GLY A 69 -18.26 -17.25 -1.42
N LYS A 70 -19.16 -16.31 -1.09
CA LYS A 70 -20.33 -15.92 -1.90
C LYS A 70 -20.29 -14.47 -2.41
N SER A 71 -19.26 -13.70 -2.05
CA SER A 71 -18.93 -12.43 -2.70
C SER A 71 -17.45 -12.43 -3.06
N THR A 72 -17.08 -13.16 -4.11
CA THR A 72 -15.71 -13.18 -4.64
C THR A 72 -15.24 -11.76 -4.97
N ALA A 73 -16.15 -10.94 -5.50
CA ALA A 73 -15.86 -9.58 -5.93
C ALA A 73 -15.35 -8.67 -4.79
N ASP A 74 -15.82 -8.83 -3.54
CA ASP A 74 -15.26 -8.08 -2.39
C ASP A 74 -13.86 -8.60 -1.99
N ILE A 75 -13.59 -9.89 -2.17
CA ILE A 75 -12.24 -10.46 -1.99
C ILE A 75 -11.30 -9.91 -3.08
N ASP A 76 -11.77 -9.90 -4.33
CA ASP A 76 -11.03 -9.45 -5.50
C ASP A 76 -10.78 -7.94 -5.43
N ALA A 77 -11.74 -7.16 -4.92
CA ALA A 77 -11.57 -5.74 -4.58
C ALA A 77 -10.51 -5.55 -3.49
N ALA A 78 -10.62 -6.23 -2.34
CA ALA A 78 -9.63 -6.13 -1.27
C ALA A 78 -8.22 -6.58 -1.71
N ASN A 79 -8.11 -7.64 -2.49
CA ASN A 79 -6.84 -8.12 -3.05
C ASN A 79 -6.26 -7.12 -4.06
N ARG A 80 -7.04 -6.66 -5.05
CA ARG A 80 -6.62 -5.65 -6.02
C ARG A 80 -6.19 -4.36 -5.34
N TYR A 81 -6.94 -3.92 -4.34
CA TYR A 81 -6.59 -2.75 -3.55
C TYR A 81 -5.21 -2.91 -2.88
N GLN A 82 -4.95 -4.06 -2.23
CA GLN A 82 -3.66 -4.35 -1.60
C GLN A 82 -2.53 -4.57 -2.61
N ASP A 83 -2.82 -5.12 -3.79
CA ASP A 83 -1.85 -5.24 -4.89
C ASP A 83 -1.35 -3.87 -5.34
N PHE A 84 -2.25 -2.90 -5.50
CA PHE A 84 -1.88 -1.51 -5.83
C PHE A 84 -1.20 -0.76 -4.67
N MET A 85 -1.42 -1.15 -3.41
CA MET A 85 -0.77 -0.51 -2.25
C MET A 85 0.59 -1.12 -1.90
N VAL A 86 0.57 -2.38 -1.48
CA VAL A 86 1.73 -3.06 -0.89
C VAL A 86 2.29 -4.14 -1.81
N GLY A 87 1.48 -4.68 -2.73
CA GLY A 87 1.94 -5.66 -3.72
C GLY A 87 2.93 -5.08 -4.72
N ILE A 88 2.65 -3.88 -5.24
CA ILE A 88 3.44 -3.21 -6.30
C ILE A 88 4.90 -2.98 -5.88
N MET A 89 5.18 -2.57 -4.63
CA MET A 89 6.56 -2.47 -4.13
C MET A 89 7.03 -3.72 -3.39
N GLY A 90 6.15 -4.40 -2.65
CA GLY A 90 6.50 -5.54 -1.80
C GLY A 90 6.91 -6.80 -2.57
N ASN A 91 6.33 -7.05 -3.75
CA ASN A 91 6.75 -8.18 -4.59
C ASN A 91 8.20 -8.02 -5.11
N PRO A 92 8.61 -6.87 -5.71
CA PRO A 92 10.01 -6.62 -6.04
C PRO A 92 10.94 -6.67 -4.81
N LEU A 93 10.69 -5.81 -3.82
CA LEU A 93 11.62 -5.56 -2.70
C LEU A 93 11.95 -6.83 -1.90
N PHE A 94 10.93 -7.55 -1.43
CA PHE A 94 11.13 -8.64 -0.47
C PHE A 94 11.12 -10.03 -1.12
N ARG A 95 10.45 -10.19 -2.27
CA ARG A 95 10.27 -11.50 -2.90
C ARG A 95 11.11 -11.71 -4.15
N GLY A 96 11.63 -10.63 -4.76
CA GLY A 96 12.27 -10.69 -6.07
C GLY A 96 11.28 -11.14 -7.15
N LYS A 97 10.07 -10.58 -7.12
CA LYS A 97 8.98 -10.83 -8.06
C LYS A 97 8.63 -9.58 -8.85
N GLN A 98 7.96 -9.78 -9.98
CA GLN A 98 7.32 -8.71 -10.74
C GLN A 98 6.23 -8.01 -9.91
N TYR A 99 5.84 -6.80 -10.33
CA TYR A 99 4.57 -6.18 -9.96
C TYR A 99 3.38 -7.18 -10.07
N PRO A 100 2.33 -7.07 -9.22
CA PRO A 100 1.19 -7.98 -9.31
C PRO A 100 0.50 -7.94 -10.68
N ASP A 101 0.03 -9.11 -11.14
CA ASP A 101 -0.65 -9.25 -12.43
C ASP A 101 -1.91 -8.37 -12.52
N SER A 102 -2.59 -8.13 -11.40
CA SER A 102 -3.75 -7.24 -11.30
C SER A 102 -3.39 -5.78 -11.60
N VAL A 103 -2.17 -5.34 -11.28
CA VAL A 103 -1.65 -4.01 -11.61
C VAL A 103 -1.23 -3.99 -13.08
N LEU A 104 -0.31 -4.89 -13.49
CA LEU A 104 0.24 -4.92 -14.85
C LEU A 104 -0.81 -5.06 -15.96
N ASN A 105 -1.87 -5.84 -15.72
CA ASN A 105 -2.93 -6.06 -16.70
C ASN A 105 -3.98 -4.93 -16.71
N THR A 106 -3.77 -3.82 -15.98
CA THR A 106 -4.67 -2.65 -16.01
C THR A 106 -4.30 -1.75 -17.19
N PRO A 107 -5.18 -1.60 -18.21
CA PRO A 107 -4.92 -0.73 -19.35
C PRO A 107 -4.68 0.72 -18.93
N GLY A 108 -3.81 1.44 -19.64
CA GLY A 108 -3.62 2.90 -19.47
C GLY A 108 -2.66 3.33 -18.36
N LEU A 109 -2.16 2.43 -17.50
CA LEU A 109 -1.32 2.80 -16.34
C LEU A 109 0.06 3.41 -16.65
N ASN A 110 0.53 3.32 -17.90
CA ASN A 110 1.92 3.62 -18.31
C ASN A 110 3.01 2.86 -17.50
N LEU A 111 2.65 1.75 -16.84
CA LEU A 111 3.56 0.99 -15.99
C LEU A 111 4.31 -0.06 -16.81
N THR A 112 5.60 0.18 -17.08
CA THR A 112 6.48 -0.81 -17.71
C THR A 112 6.83 -1.94 -16.73
N ALA A 113 6.70 -3.19 -17.16
CA ALA A 113 7.06 -4.36 -16.35
C ALA A 113 8.58 -4.43 -16.13
N LEU A 114 9.01 -4.69 -14.89
CA LEU A 114 10.43 -4.74 -14.52
C LEU A 114 11.17 -5.84 -15.28
N THR A 115 12.37 -5.54 -15.77
CA THR A 115 13.29 -6.53 -16.35
C THR A 115 13.82 -7.49 -15.28
N LYS A 116 14.34 -8.66 -15.71
CA LYS A 116 15.01 -9.61 -14.80
C LYS A 116 16.22 -9.00 -14.08
N ALA A 117 16.90 -8.03 -14.69
CA ALA A 117 18.02 -7.31 -14.08
C ALA A 117 17.51 -6.41 -12.94
N GLN A 118 16.54 -5.53 -13.21
CA GLN A 118 15.93 -4.66 -12.20
C GLN A 118 15.31 -5.46 -11.04
N ILE A 119 14.64 -6.58 -11.30
CA ILE A 119 14.11 -7.45 -10.22
C ILE A 119 15.24 -8.04 -9.36
N ALA A 120 16.37 -8.41 -9.95
CA ALA A 120 17.53 -8.92 -9.21
C ALA A 120 18.26 -7.83 -8.41
N GLU A 121 18.28 -6.60 -8.93
CA GLU A 121 18.87 -5.40 -8.30
C GLU A 121 18.02 -4.90 -7.12
N ILE A 122 16.69 -4.86 -7.28
CA ILE A 122 15.75 -4.39 -6.25
C ILE A 122 15.60 -5.40 -5.09
N LYS A 123 15.73 -6.71 -5.36
CA LYS A 123 15.49 -7.76 -4.36
C LYS A 123 16.47 -7.67 -3.18
N GLY A 124 15.94 -7.48 -1.98
CA GLY A 124 16.74 -7.44 -0.75
C GLY A 124 17.40 -6.09 -0.47
N THR A 125 17.04 -5.03 -1.22
CA THR A 125 17.47 -3.64 -0.94
C THR A 125 16.72 -2.97 0.23
N CYS A 126 15.83 -3.72 0.90
CA CYS A 126 15.04 -3.24 2.02
C CYS A 126 15.03 -4.31 3.12
N ASP A 127 15.72 -4.04 4.23
CA ASP A 127 15.90 -5.01 5.31
C ASP A 127 14.60 -5.26 6.09
N PHE A 128 13.85 -4.20 6.38
CA PHE A 128 12.66 -4.22 7.24
C PHE A 128 11.55 -3.35 6.67
N TRP A 129 10.30 -3.66 7.00
CA TRP A 129 9.14 -2.92 6.51
C TRP A 129 8.76 -1.79 7.48
N ALA A 130 8.70 -0.56 7.00
CA ALA A 130 8.13 0.60 7.70
C ALA A 130 6.61 0.66 7.45
N TYR A 131 5.80 0.78 8.50
CA TYR A 131 4.34 0.69 8.40
C TYR A 131 3.61 1.72 9.25
N ASP A 132 2.62 2.36 8.65
CA ASP A 132 1.96 3.57 9.15
C ASP A 132 0.44 3.31 9.27
N PRO A 133 -0.02 2.64 10.34
CA PRO A 133 -1.40 2.15 10.49
C PRO A 133 -2.40 3.25 10.90
N TYR A 134 -2.46 4.35 10.15
CA TYR A 134 -3.38 5.47 10.41
C TYR A 134 -4.87 5.15 10.22
N THR A 135 -5.21 4.32 9.22
CA THR A 135 -6.62 4.17 8.80
C THR A 135 -6.99 2.83 8.18
N VAL A 136 -8.31 2.60 8.16
CA VAL A 136 -8.94 1.28 8.20
C VAL A 136 -10.35 1.37 7.59
N GLN A 137 -10.54 0.94 6.34
CA GLN A 137 -11.82 1.03 5.59
C GLN A 137 -12.25 -0.36 5.06
N PHE A 138 -13.11 -0.46 4.06
CA PHE A 138 -13.43 -1.71 3.34
C PHE A 138 -13.45 -1.43 1.84
N ALA A 139 -12.81 -2.29 1.07
CA ALA A 139 -12.83 -2.23 -0.39
C ALA A 139 -13.98 -3.11 -0.93
N THR A 140 -14.90 -2.49 -1.67
CA THR A 140 -15.92 -3.15 -2.48
C THR A 140 -15.63 -2.89 -3.96
N PRO A 141 -16.10 -3.71 -4.92
CA PRO A 141 -15.98 -3.40 -6.34
C PRO A 141 -16.52 -2.01 -6.67
N ALA A 142 -15.83 -1.28 -7.55
CA ALA A 142 -16.39 -0.10 -8.17
C ALA A 142 -17.72 -0.42 -8.89
N SER A 143 -18.63 0.55 -8.96
CA SER A 143 -19.88 0.44 -9.74
C SER A 143 -19.62 -0.05 -11.19
N GLY A 144 -20.44 -0.99 -11.66
CA GLY A 144 -20.22 -1.71 -12.93
C GLY A 144 -19.17 -2.83 -12.89
N GLY A 145 -18.42 -2.95 -11.79
CA GLY A 145 -17.43 -4.00 -11.55
C GLY A 145 -16.00 -3.63 -11.93
N ILE A 146 -15.04 -4.33 -11.32
CA ILE A 146 -13.59 -4.08 -11.44
C ILE A 146 -13.14 -4.02 -12.91
N GLU A 147 -13.57 -4.98 -13.73
CA GLU A 147 -13.21 -5.06 -15.15
C GLU A 147 -13.75 -3.90 -16.00
N ALA A 148 -14.95 -3.40 -15.71
CA ALA A 148 -15.57 -2.32 -16.48
C ALA A 148 -14.87 -0.99 -16.16
N CYS A 149 -14.62 -0.72 -14.88
CA CYS A 149 -13.81 0.41 -14.46
C CYS A 149 -12.37 0.33 -15.00
N ALA A 150 -11.72 -0.83 -14.97
CA ALA A 150 -10.32 -0.95 -15.39
C ALA A 150 -10.11 -0.66 -16.89
N ARG A 151 -11.16 -0.80 -17.71
CA ARG A 151 -11.16 -0.46 -19.13
C ARG A 151 -11.55 1.01 -19.41
N ASN A 152 -11.93 1.77 -18.39
CA ASN A 152 -12.28 3.19 -18.50
C ASN A 152 -11.36 4.05 -17.63
N THR A 153 -10.36 4.67 -18.26
CA THR A 153 -9.40 5.60 -17.60
C THR A 153 -10.04 6.87 -17.05
N GLU A 154 -11.28 7.19 -17.44
CA GLU A 154 -12.06 8.33 -16.93
C GLU A 154 -12.98 7.93 -15.75
N HIS A 155 -13.03 6.65 -15.38
CA HIS A 155 -13.85 6.21 -14.25
C HIS A 155 -13.28 6.73 -12.92
N PRO A 156 -14.08 7.32 -12.00
CA PRO A 156 -13.54 7.96 -10.78
C PRO A 156 -12.61 7.09 -9.93
N GLN A 157 -12.91 5.77 -9.86
CA GLN A 157 -12.10 4.82 -9.08
C GLN A 157 -10.96 4.16 -9.88
N TYR A 158 -10.73 4.53 -11.14
CA TYR A 158 -9.56 4.08 -11.89
C TYR A 158 -8.27 4.61 -11.22
N PRO A 159 -7.18 3.83 -11.13
CA PRO A 159 -6.99 2.48 -11.66
C PRO A 159 -7.41 1.35 -10.71
N LYS A 160 -7.62 1.64 -9.41
CA LYS A 160 -7.85 0.60 -8.40
C LYS A 160 -9.17 -0.14 -8.57
N CYS A 161 -10.19 0.54 -9.06
CA CYS A 161 -11.53 0.03 -9.33
C CYS A 161 -12.22 -0.60 -8.12
N VAL A 162 -12.03 0.05 -6.98
CA VAL A 162 -12.73 -0.24 -5.73
C VAL A 162 -13.34 1.03 -5.18
N ASP A 163 -14.52 0.90 -4.58
CA ASP A 163 -15.06 1.89 -3.65
C ASP A 163 -14.56 1.57 -2.24
N LEU A 164 -14.32 2.59 -1.41
CA LEU A 164 -13.66 2.48 -0.11
C LEU A 164 -14.44 3.24 0.97
N GLY A 165 -14.71 2.61 2.12
CA GLY A 165 -15.42 3.28 3.22
C GLY A 165 -15.26 2.62 4.60
N PRO A 166 -15.42 3.36 5.71
CA PRO A 166 -15.23 2.85 7.08
C PRO A 166 -16.28 1.82 7.52
N THR A 167 -17.36 1.68 6.74
CA THR A 167 -18.57 0.94 7.11
C THR A 167 -18.40 -0.57 6.88
N GLN A 168 -18.56 -1.33 7.95
CA GLN A 168 -18.62 -2.79 7.93
C GLN A 168 -19.93 -3.29 7.28
N ALA A 169 -19.95 -4.55 6.84
CA ALA A 169 -21.15 -5.20 6.30
C ALA A 169 -22.36 -5.29 7.28
N ASN A 170 -22.18 -4.93 8.55
CA ASN A 170 -23.25 -4.82 9.56
C ASN A 170 -23.79 -3.37 9.72
N GLY A 171 -23.35 -2.42 8.89
CA GLY A 171 -23.75 -1.01 8.91
C GLY A 171 -22.95 -0.11 9.86
N TRP A 172 -22.04 -0.65 10.68
CA TRP A 172 -21.27 0.13 11.65
C TRP A 172 -19.90 0.55 11.11
N ILE A 173 -19.49 1.79 11.39
CA ILE A 173 -18.10 2.24 11.15
C ILE A 173 -17.13 1.43 12.02
N THR A 174 -15.92 1.18 11.51
CA THR A 174 -14.94 0.25 12.14
C THR A 174 -14.07 0.86 13.26
N GLY A 175 -14.21 2.16 13.51
CA GLY A 175 -13.51 2.88 14.58
C GLY A 175 -14.18 4.23 14.86
N ARG A 176 -13.69 4.95 15.87
CA ARG A 176 -14.06 6.37 16.09
C ARG A 176 -13.42 7.19 14.96
N SER A 177 -14.21 7.96 14.21
CA SER A 177 -13.69 8.94 13.26
C SER A 177 -12.85 10.00 13.97
N SER A 178 -11.75 10.41 13.35
CA SER A 178 -10.99 11.59 13.74
C SER A 178 -11.59 12.86 13.09
N GLU A 179 -11.01 14.02 13.36
CA GLU A 179 -11.33 15.28 12.64
C GLU A 179 -10.93 15.24 11.15
N SER A 180 -10.09 14.27 10.77
CA SER A 180 -9.61 14.02 9.41
C SER A 180 -9.77 12.53 9.00
N TYR A 181 -9.02 12.08 7.99
CA TYR A 181 -9.09 10.72 7.45
C TYR A 181 -8.77 9.55 8.42
N PRO A 182 -7.95 9.70 9.50
CA PRO A 182 -7.65 8.60 10.41
C PRO A 182 -8.88 8.07 11.16
N LEU A 183 -8.84 6.77 11.47
CA LEU A 183 -9.87 6.05 12.22
C LEU A 183 -9.22 5.36 13.41
N LEU A 184 -9.73 5.60 14.61
CA LEU A 184 -9.30 4.87 15.81
C LEU A 184 -9.87 3.46 15.77
N ALA A 185 -9.20 2.60 15.00
CA ALA A 185 -9.44 1.18 14.86
C ALA A 185 -8.19 0.37 15.27
N PRO A 186 -7.60 0.61 16.46
CA PRO A 186 -6.29 0.09 16.88
C PRO A 186 -6.24 -1.44 16.95
N GLN A 187 -7.41 -2.10 16.96
CA GLN A 187 -7.50 -3.54 16.83
C GLN A 187 -6.88 -4.04 15.49
N HIS A 188 -6.97 -3.28 14.40
CA HIS A 188 -6.60 -3.72 13.05
C HIS A 188 -5.13 -3.94 12.77
N VAL A 189 -4.26 -3.30 13.55
CA VAL A 189 -2.81 -3.30 13.31
C VAL A 189 -2.27 -4.73 13.25
N ARG A 190 -2.83 -5.67 14.03
CA ARG A 190 -2.40 -7.09 14.03
C ARG A 190 -2.75 -7.83 12.74
N GLN A 191 -3.91 -7.57 12.13
CA GLN A 191 -4.29 -8.15 10.83
C GLN A 191 -3.44 -7.56 9.71
N GLN A 192 -3.22 -6.25 9.73
CA GLN A 192 -2.44 -5.53 8.71
C GLN A 192 -0.96 -5.96 8.72
N VAL A 193 -0.31 -5.93 9.88
CA VAL A 193 1.06 -6.46 10.08
C VAL A 193 1.11 -7.94 9.70
N GLY A 194 0.08 -8.73 10.03
CA GLY A 194 -0.04 -10.13 9.63
C GLY A 194 -0.26 -10.34 8.12
N TYR A 195 -0.83 -9.38 7.40
CA TYR A 195 -1.00 -9.39 5.94
C TYR A 195 0.33 -9.08 5.23
N VAL A 196 1.12 -8.14 5.74
CA VAL A 196 2.47 -7.83 5.24
C VAL A 196 3.45 -8.97 5.54
N TRP A 197 3.44 -9.50 6.76
CA TRP A 197 4.40 -10.52 7.21
C TRP A 197 4.32 -11.83 6.42
N LYS A 198 3.10 -12.33 6.14
CA LYS A 198 2.89 -13.66 5.52
C LYS A 198 3.51 -13.81 4.11
N PRO A 199 3.24 -12.93 3.12
CA PRO A 199 3.73 -13.07 1.75
C PRO A 199 5.14 -12.50 1.54
N PHE A 200 5.49 -11.41 2.23
CA PHE A 200 6.75 -10.68 2.01
C PHE A 200 7.87 -11.15 2.93
N ARG A 201 7.58 -11.46 4.21
CA ARG A 201 8.56 -11.85 5.24
C ARG A 201 9.79 -10.91 5.31
N PRO A 202 9.59 -9.60 5.56
CA PRO A 202 10.70 -8.69 5.87
C PRO A 202 11.44 -9.15 7.14
N THR A 203 12.70 -8.77 7.34
CA THR A 203 13.46 -9.23 8.53
C THR A 203 12.92 -8.66 9.85
N GLY A 204 12.28 -7.49 9.77
CA GLY A 204 11.48 -6.89 10.83
C GLY A 204 10.33 -6.05 10.25
N ILE A 205 9.42 -5.62 11.13
CA ILE A 205 8.40 -4.61 10.83
C ILE A 205 8.49 -3.54 11.91
N MET A 206 8.57 -2.28 11.50
CA MET A 206 8.55 -1.11 12.38
C MET A 206 7.24 -0.35 12.17
N ILE A 207 6.60 0.06 13.26
CA ILE A 207 5.56 1.08 13.19
C ILE A 207 6.27 2.43 13.21
N THR A 208 6.15 3.19 12.13
CA THR A 208 6.90 4.44 11.92
C THR A 208 6.07 5.65 12.31
N GLU A 209 4.82 5.70 11.84
CA GLU A 209 3.86 6.75 12.18
C GLU A 209 2.53 6.19 12.67
N PHE A 210 1.91 6.90 13.61
CA PHE A 210 0.51 6.72 14.00
C PHE A 210 0.03 7.99 14.72
N GLY A 211 -1.24 8.35 14.53
CA GLY A 211 -1.82 9.55 15.14
C GLY A 211 -3.33 9.60 14.98
N PHE A 212 -3.98 10.49 15.73
CA PHE A 212 -5.42 10.64 15.74
C PHE A 212 -5.78 12.11 16.05
N PRO A 213 -6.17 12.94 15.05
CA PRO A 213 -6.58 14.31 15.29
C PRO A 213 -7.97 14.33 15.96
N GLU A 214 -8.05 14.84 17.19
CA GLU A 214 -9.31 14.94 17.90
C GLU A 214 -10.15 16.14 17.43
N PHE A 215 -11.47 15.99 17.40
CA PHE A 215 -12.39 17.12 17.26
C PHE A 215 -12.21 18.10 18.43
N HIS A 216 -12.28 19.40 18.12
CA HIS A 216 -12.17 20.52 19.06
C HIS A 216 -13.54 21.19 19.31
#